data_AF-A0A1H8BWH1-F1
#
_entry.id   AF-A0A1H8BWH1-F1
#
_cell.length_a   1.000
_cell.length_b   1.000
_cell.length_c   1.000
_cell.angle_alpha   90.00
_cell.angle_beta   90.00
_cell.angle_gamma   90.00
#
_symmetry.space_group_name_H-M   'P 1'
#
loop_
_entity.id
_entity.type
_entity.pdbx_description
1 polymer ?
#
loop_
_entity_poly.entity_id
_entity_poly.type
_entity_poly.pdbx_seq_one_letter_code
_entity_poly.pdbx_strand_id
1 'polypeptide(L)'
;MKLDLPLHCQILLNGLTDPACLRRYCDSDWELLVRMARRVKLLGRLGLLVKEYGIWDQVPPRITTQMASALVQVEKLQQLNRWELNRVLWALNDLDTSIIALKGVAYTLAEIPYASGRLSIDLDLLVPQSDLADIESLLMVKGWKHRPLSAYDEHYYRVWSHEIPPLVHAERETEVDIHHTLIPLTSRLKINPELLFDTAIPVNNSTIRLLNPVDMVIHCAINLFQNNELANDLRDLLDLHDLMVFFSARTIDFWTQLIDRSNQLKLSRAVFYSLHFSQLIFKTPVPKKVPVRLHARPGRLKLWIMNRLVPLALFPQHPDKPMLSASLARLLMYLRSHLIRMPLYILVPHLAYKSVRMIRFKSRKSRS
;
A
#
# COMPACT_ATOMS: atom_id res chain seq x y z
N MET A 1 -11.30 -9.89 -21.30
CA MET A 1 -12.53 -9.76 -20.48
C MET A 1 -12.79 -8.27 -20.31
N LYS A 2 -13.93 -7.75 -20.77
CA LYS A 2 -14.29 -6.36 -20.46
C LYS A 2 -14.66 -6.28 -18.98
N LEU A 3 -14.13 -5.29 -18.28
CA LEU A 3 -14.42 -5.07 -16.87
C LEU A 3 -15.77 -4.35 -16.79
N ASP A 4 -16.78 -5.04 -16.28
CA ASP A 4 -18.11 -4.46 -16.08
C ASP A 4 -18.15 -3.78 -14.70
N LEU A 5 -17.82 -2.49 -14.67
CA LEU A 5 -17.81 -1.69 -13.45
C LEU A 5 -19.12 -0.93 -13.31
N PRO A 6 -19.68 -0.79 -12.10
CA PRO A 6 -20.76 0.15 -11.84
C PRO A 6 -20.39 1.58 -12.25
N LEU A 7 -21.38 2.39 -12.64
CA LEU A 7 -21.17 3.77 -13.11
C LEU A 7 -20.30 4.61 -12.15
N HIS A 8 -20.53 4.51 -10.84
CA HIS A 8 -19.74 5.24 -9.83
C HIS A 8 -18.25 4.86 -9.81
N CYS A 9 -17.92 3.60 -10.12
CA CYS A 9 -16.54 3.16 -10.27
C CYS A 9 -15.93 3.65 -11.58
N GLN A 10 -16.73 3.71 -12.65
CA GLN A 10 -16.30 4.25 -13.95
C GLN A 10 -16.00 5.75 -13.85
N ILE A 11 -16.82 6.53 -13.13
CA ILE A 11 -16.58 7.95 -12.85
C ILE A 11 -15.21 8.15 -12.20
N LEU A 12 -14.91 7.38 -11.15
CA LEU A 12 -13.59 7.45 -10.50
C LEU A 12 -12.45 7.00 -11.42
N LEU A 13 -12.62 5.88 -12.12
CA LEU A 13 -11.57 5.33 -12.97
C LEU A 13 -11.26 6.27 -14.14
N ASN A 14 -12.27 6.76 -14.84
CA ASN A 14 -12.11 7.67 -15.97
C ASN A 14 -11.44 8.98 -15.51
N GLY A 15 -11.84 9.54 -14.38
CA GLY A 15 -11.18 10.74 -13.82
C GLY A 15 -9.68 10.54 -13.50
N LEU A 16 -9.25 9.30 -13.26
CA LEU A 16 -7.83 8.97 -13.00
C LEU A 16 -7.05 8.62 -14.27
N THR A 17 -7.68 7.99 -15.27
CA THR A 17 -7.00 7.47 -16.48
C THR A 17 -7.20 8.31 -17.73
N ASP A 18 -8.28 9.11 -17.80
CA ASP A 18 -8.59 10.04 -18.88
C ASP A 18 -9.11 11.38 -18.29
N PRO A 19 -8.23 12.20 -17.69
CA PRO A 19 -8.65 13.43 -17.02
C PRO A 19 -9.36 14.44 -17.95
N ALA A 20 -9.19 14.33 -19.27
CA ALA A 20 -9.93 15.15 -20.23
C ALA A 20 -11.45 14.95 -20.13
N CYS A 21 -11.92 13.77 -19.70
CA CYS A 21 -13.34 13.50 -19.53
C CYS A 21 -13.98 14.35 -18.43
N LEU A 22 -13.19 14.85 -17.47
CA LEU A 22 -13.67 15.64 -16.32
C LEU A 22 -14.36 16.95 -16.73
N ARG A 23 -14.04 17.51 -17.90
CA ARG A 23 -14.73 18.69 -18.46
C ARG A 23 -16.22 18.46 -18.73
N ARG A 24 -16.62 17.20 -18.90
CA ARG A 24 -18.00 16.81 -19.19
C ARG A 24 -18.79 16.43 -17.94
N TYR A 25 -18.15 16.44 -16.76
CA TYR A 25 -18.80 16.03 -15.52
C TYR A 25 -19.72 17.15 -15.05
N CYS A 26 -20.97 16.80 -14.77
CA CYS A 26 -21.90 17.71 -14.12
C CYS A 26 -21.63 17.77 -12.60
N ASP A 27 -22.34 18.65 -11.88
CA ASP A 27 -22.12 18.84 -10.44
C ASP A 27 -22.27 17.55 -9.63
N SER A 28 -23.24 16.69 -9.97
CA SER A 28 -23.42 15.40 -9.28
C SER A 28 -22.30 14.41 -9.55
N ASP A 29 -21.71 14.42 -10.76
CA ASP A 29 -20.57 13.58 -11.09
C ASP A 29 -19.34 14.02 -10.29
N TRP A 30 -19.11 15.33 -10.19
CA TRP A 30 -18.04 15.90 -9.38
C TRP A 30 -18.19 15.60 -7.89
N GLU A 31 -19.40 15.76 -7.35
CA GLU A 31 -19.69 15.44 -5.95
C GLU A 31 -19.39 13.97 -5.66
N LEU A 32 -19.88 13.07 -6.51
CA LEU A 32 -19.65 11.63 -6.39
C LEU A 32 -18.16 11.30 -6.53
N LEU A 33 -17.48 11.85 -7.53
CA LEU A 33 -16.05 11.65 -7.77
C LEU A 33 -15.22 12.00 -6.52
N VAL A 34 -15.44 13.17 -5.91
CA VAL A 34 -14.70 13.59 -4.71
C VAL A 34 -14.98 12.65 -3.52
N ARG A 35 -16.25 12.29 -3.29
CA ARG A 35 -16.63 11.37 -2.20
C ARG A 35 -15.97 10.00 -2.39
N MET A 36 -15.90 9.53 -3.63
CA MET A 36 -15.28 8.26 -4.01
C MET A 36 -13.76 8.30 -3.88
N ALA A 37 -13.10 9.32 -4.45
CA ALA A 37 -11.66 9.50 -4.36
C ALA A 37 -11.18 9.61 -2.91
N ARG A 38 -11.93 10.31 -2.04
CA ARG A 38 -11.61 10.39 -0.61
C ARG A 38 -11.63 9.03 0.08
N ARG A 39 -12.62 8.17 -0.22
CA ARG A 39 -12.73 6.82 0.38
C ARG A 39 -11.53 5.92 0.07
N VAL A 40 -10.88 6.14 -1.06
CA VAL A 40 -9.67 5.39 -1.47
C VAL A 40 -8.40 6.24 -1.40
N LYS A 41 -8.42 7.39 -0.69
CA LYS A 41 -7.25 8.24 -0.46
C LYS A 41 -6.59 8.78 -1.75
N LEU A 42 -7.37 9.03 -2.80
CA LEU A 42 -6.91 9.52 -4.12
C LEU A 42 -7.28 10.98 -4.42
N LEU A 43 -7.83 11.73 -3.46
CA LEU A 43 -8.24 13.12 -3.70
C LEU A 43 -7.05 14.04 -4.01
N GLY A 44 -5.90 13.84 -3.37
CA GLY A 44 -4.66 14.56 -3.70
C GLY A 44 -4.16 14.25 -5.12
N ARG A 45 -4.15 12.97 -5.51
CA ARG A 45 -3.84 12.54 -6.89
C ARG A 45 -4.74 13.21 -7.92
N LEU A 46 -6.06 13.22 -7.67
CA LEU A 46 -7.00 13.87 -8.57
C LEU A 46 -6.73 15.39 -8.67
N GLY A 47 -6.41 16.04 -7.55
CA GLY A 47 -6.02 17.46 -7.54
C GLY A 47 -4.81 17.75 -8.41
N LEU A 48 -3.78 16.88 -8.38
CA LEU A 48 -2.62 17.02 -9.27
C LEU A 48 -3.00 16.87 -10.75
N LEU A 49 -3.79 15.85 -11.08
CA LEU A 49 -4.24 15.61 -12.46
C LEU A 49 -5.05 16.78 -13.00
N VAL A 50 -5.97 17.34 -12.21
CA VAL A 50 -6.78 18.51 -12.59
C VAL A 50 -5.90 19.73 -12.87
N LYS A 51 -4.85 19.96 -12.06
CA LYS A 51 -3.87 21.04 -12.30
C LYS A 51 -3.05 20.81 -13.56
N GLU A 52 -2.50 19.61 -13.72
CA GLU A 52 -1.66 19.23 -14.87
C GLU A 52 -2.41 19.39 -16.19
N TYR A 53 -3.70 19.00 -16.22
CA TYR A 53 -4.54 19.10 -17.42
C TYR A 53 -5.13 20.50 -17.66
N GLY A 54 -4.81 21.48 -16.81
CA GLY A 54 -5.24 22.87 -16.99
C GLY A 54 -6.75 23.06 -16.92
N ILE A 55 -7.46 22.23 -16.12
CA ILE A 55 -8.92 22.29 -15.99
C ILE A 55 -9.38 22.83 -14.64
N TRP A 56 -8.46 23.27 -13.78
CA TRP A 56 -8.74 23.73 -12.42
C TRP A 56 -9.86 24.79 -12.36
N ASP A 57 -9.82 25.79 -13.24
CA ASP A 57 -10.80 26.88 -13.26
C ASP A 57 -12.17 26.48 -13.84
N GLN A 58 -12.27 25.30 -14.45
CA GLN A 58 -13.51 24.74 -14.98
C GLN A 58 -14.22 23.84 -13.96
N VAL A 59 -13.55 23.52 -12.85
CA VAL A 59 -14.10 22.68 -11.79
C VAL A 59 -14.92 23.54 -10.82
N PRO A 60 -16.09 23.07 -10.33
CA PRO A 60 -16.91 23.84 -9.40
C PRO A 60 -16.11 24.35 -8.18
N PRO A 61 -16.27 25.60 -7.72
CA PRO A 61 -15.44 26.19 -6.67
C PRO A 61 -15.39 25.41 -5.35
N ARG A 62 -16.49 24.75 -4.98
CA ARG A 62 -16.55 23.88 -3.80
C ARG A 62 -15.65 22.65 -3.94
N ILE A 63 -15.51 22.13 -5.15
CA ILE A 63 -14.73 20.94 -5.48
C ILE A 63 -13.24 21.29 -5.54
N THR A 64 -12.88 22.42 -6.17
CA THR A 64 -11.48 22.92 -6.18
C THR A 64 -10.98 23.20 -4.76
N THR A 65 -11.83 23.76 -3.89
CA THR A 65 -11.49 23.96 -2.46
C THR A 65 -11.15 22.64 -1.78
N GLN A 66 -11.94 21.58 -2.00
CA GLN A 66 -11.69 20.25 -1.43
C GLN A 66 -10.39 19.63 -1.95
N MET A 67 -10.10 19.79 -3.25
CA MET A 67 -8.85 19.31 -3.84
C MET A 67 -7.65 20.10 -3.35
N ALA A 68 -7.76 21.43 -3.21
CA ALA A 68 -6.71 22.27 -2.65
C ALA A 68 -6.36 21.85 -1.22
N SER A 69 -7.37 21.67 -0.37
CA SER A 69 -7.18 21.16 1.00
C SER A 69 -6.52 19.79 1.02
N ALA A 70 -6.89 18.89 0.11
CA ALA A 70 -6.26 17.58 0.02
C ALA A 70 -4.78 17.66 -0.42
N LEU A 71 -4.44 18.55 -1.36
CA LEU A 71 -3.05 18.78 -1.77
C LEU A 71 -2.21 19.34 -0.61
N VAL A 72 -2.72 20.34 0.11
CA VAL A 72 -2.05 20.89 1.30
C VAL A 72 -1.86 19.82 2.37
N GLN A 73 -2.87 18.98 2.60
CA GLN A 73 -2.77 17.86 3.54
C GLN A 73 -1.69 16.87 3.14
N VAL A 74 -1.62 16.47 1.86
CA VAL A 74 -0.58 15.55 1.37
C VAL A 74 0.79 16.16 1.53
N GLU A 75 0.96 17.43 1.14
CA GLU A 75 2.24 18.14 1.29
C GLU A 75 2.68 18.18 2.76
N LYS A 76 1.77 18.50 3.68
CA LYS A 76 2.06 18.51 5.12
C LYS A 76 2.51 17.14 5.62
N LEU A 77 1.81 16.06 5.23
CA LEU A 77 2.18 14.71 5.63
C LEU A 77 3.54 14.28 5.07
N GLN A 78 3.87 14.69 3.85
CA GLN A 78 5.20 14.44 3.27
C GLN A 78 6.30 15.21 3.99
N GLN A 79 6.04 16.45 4.40
CA GLN A 79 6.97 17.20 5.25
C GLN A 79 7.19 16.49 6.59
N LEU A 80 6.11 16.01 7.24
CA LEU A 80 6.20 15.27 8.49
C LEU A 80 6.98 13.96 8.33
N ASN A 81 6.72 13.17 7.29
CA ASN A 81 7.44 11.92 7.05
C ASN A 81 8.92 12.13 6.72
N ARG A 82 9.26 13.18 5.93
CA ARG A 82 10.66 13.53 5.68
C ARG A 82 11.38 13.98 6.95
N TRP A 83 10.68 14.73 7.80
CA TRP A 83 11.20 15.12 9.10
C TRP A 83 11.41 13.92 10.01
N GLU A 84 10.43 13.02 10.10
CA GLU A 84 10.54 11.82 10.93
C GLU A 84 11.66 10.91 10.44
N LEU A 85 11.78 10.71 9.12
CA LEU A 85 12.91 9.97 8.54
C LEU A 85 14.23 10.60 8.96
N ASN A 86 14.37 11.92 8.84
CA ASN A 86 15.59 12.61 9.25
C ASN A 86 15.89 12.44 10.75
N ARG A 87 14.87 12.44 11.61
CA ARG A 87 15.03 12.19 13.05
C ARG A 87 15.43 10.75 13.37
N VAL A 88 14.86 9.78 12.67
CA VAL A 88 15.25 8.36 12.80
C VAL A 88 16.70 8.17 12.36
N LEU A 89 17.10 8.72 11.21
CA LEU A 89 18.49 8.65 10.75
C LEU A 89 19.47 9.34 11.70
N TRP A 90 19.07 10.46 12.32
CA TRP A 90 19.87 11.10 13.37
C TRP A 90 19.98 10.22 14.62
N ALA A 91 18.91 9.53 15.03
CA ALA A 91 18.91 8.68 16.21
C ALA A 91 19.77 7.42 16.02
N LEU A 92 19.93 6.97 14.77
CA LEU A 92 20.67 5.77 14.38
C LEU A 92 22.04 6.10 13.75
N ASN A 93 22.51 7.34 13.88
CA ASN A 93 23.73 7.82 13.20
C ASN A 93 25.00 7.06 13.61
N ASP A 94 25.05 6.56 14.85
CA ASP A 94 26.20 5.84 15.40
C ASP A 94 26.11 4.32 15.20
N LEU A 95 25.01 3.83 14.61
CA LEU A 95 24.79 2.42 14.31
C LEU A 95 25.11 2.15 12.83
N ASP A 96 26.09 1.28 12.59
CA ASP A 96 26.40 0.82 11.23
C ASP A 96 25.35 -0.20 10.77
N THR A 97 24.26 0.30 10.19
CA THR A 97 23.14 -0.52 9.72
C THR A 97 22.61 -0.03 8.38
N SER A 98 22.09 -0.96 7.59
CA SER A 98 21.48 -0.67 6.30
C SER A 98 19.99 -0.40 6.46
N ILE A 99 19.56 0.84 6.21
CA ILE A 99 18.14 1.21 6.33
C ILE A 99 17.57 1.42 4.93
N ILE A 100 16.49 0.70 4.60
CA ILE A 100 15.77 0.85 3.34
C ILE A 100 14.45 1.56 3.58
N ALA A 101 14.22 2.69 2.92
CA ALA A 101 12.92 3.34 2.93
C ALA A 101 11.91 2.54 2.10
N LEU A 102 10.68 2.43 2.60
CA LEU A 102 9.58 1.74 1.93
C LEU A 102 8.41 2.69 1.62
N LYS A 103 7.48 2.19 0.79
CA LYS A 103 6.19 2.81 0.42
C LYS A 103 6.30 4.32 0.09
N GLY A 104 5.48 5.15 0.72
CA GLY A 104 5.26 6.55 0.32
C GLY A 104 6.52 7.42 0.37
N VAL A 105 7.36 7.21 1.39
CA VAL A 105 8.63 7.93 1.49
C VAL A 105 9.62 7.45 0.43
N ALA A 106 9.69 6.12 0.20
CA ALA A 106 10.51 5.59 -0.88
C ALA A 106 10.10 6.12 -2.26
N TYR A 107 8.80 6.23 -2.53
CA TYR A 107 8.30 6.75 -3.80
C TYR A 107 8.61 8.24 -3.98
N THR A 108 8.61 9.00 -2.88
CA THR A 108 9.00 10.41 -2.92
C THR A 108 10.51 10.56 -3.16
N LEU A 109 11.34 9.76 -2.50
CA LEU A 109 12.80 9.75 -2.68
C LEU A 109 13.22 9.24 -4.06
N ALA A 110 12.45 8.31 -4.64
CA ALA A 110 12.67 7.78 -5.99
C ALA A 110 12.02 8.64 -7.09
N GLU A 111 11.42 9.78 -6.73
CA GLU A 111 10.76 10.71 -7.65
C GLU A 111 9.71 10.03 -8.55
N ILE A 112 8.95 9.08 -7.98
CA ILE A 112 7.88 8.41 -8.69
C ILE A 112 6.80 9.43 -9.04
N PRO A 113 6.29 9.43 -10.30
CA PRO A 113 5.26 10.36 -10.73
C PRO A 113 4.07 10.38 -9.77
N TYR A 114 3.59 11.59 -9.48
CA TYR A 114 2.45 11.84 -8.60
C TYR A 114 2.61 11.36 -7.15
N ALA A 115 3.81 10.97 -6.70
CA ALA A 115 4.07 10.72 -5.30
C ALA A 115 3.66 11.92 -4.43
N SER A 116 3.83 13.16 -4.93
CA SER A 116 3.38 14.42 -4.32
C SER A 116 1.86 14.55 -4.10
N GLY A 117 1.04 13.66 -4.68
CA GLY A 117 -0.42 13.60 -4.49
C GLY A 117 -0.87 12.39 -3.66
N ARG A 118 0.09 11.57 -3.20
CA ARG A 118 -0.16 10.34 -2.47
C ARG A 118 -0.21 10.59 -0.97
N LEU A 119 -1.38 10.33 -0.38
CA LEU A 119 -1.56 10.35 1.08
C LEU A 119 -0.76 9.20 1.72
N SER A 120 0.25 9.55 2.53
CA SER A 120 1.12 8.62 3.27
C SER A 120 1.20 9.11 4.71
N ILE A 121 0.89 8.27 5.70
CA ILE A 121 0.71 8.70 7.11
C ILE A 121 1.84 8.16 8.00
N ASP A 122 2.29 6.97 7.64
CA ASP A 122 3.30 6.13 8.24
C ASP A 122 4.66 6.31 7.55
N LEU A 123 5.73 6.16 8.33
CA LEU A 123 7.09 6.00 7.87
C LEU A 123 7.46 4.51 7.96
N ASP A 124 7.50 3.83 6.82
CA ASP A 124 7.93 2.45 6.73
C ASP A 124 9.42 2.34 6.42
N LEU A 125 10.16 1.62 7.26
CA LEU A 125 11.58 1.31 7.08
C LEU A 125 11.81 -0.20 7.14
N LEU A 126 12.70 -0.72 6.31
CA LEU A 126 13.17 -2.10 6.36
C LEU A 126 14.63 -2.12 6.85
N VAL A 127 14.89 -2.94 7.87
CA VAL A 127 16.19 -3.06 8.55
C VAL A 127 16.59 -4.53 8.71
N PRO A 128 17.88 -4.86 8.81
CA PRO A 128 18.33 -6.22 9.06
C PRO A 128 17.73 -6.76 10.36
N GLN A 129 17.32 -8.03 10.35
CA GLN A 129 16.72 -8.63 11.55
C GLN A 129 17.70 -8.69 12.73
N SER A 130 19.01 -8.81 12.45
CA SER A 130 20.07 -8.79 13.46
C SER A 130 20.12 -7.50 14.26
N ASP A 131 19.78 -6.38 13.64
CA ASP A 131 19.98 -5.03 14.19
C ASP A 131 18.70 -4.51 14.87
N LEU A 132 17.61 -5.27 14.78
CA LEU A 132 16.27 -4.85 15.17
C LEU A 132 16.17 -4.44 16.64
N ALA A 133 16.81 -5.19 17.52
CA ALA A 133 16.80 -4.92 18.96
C ALA A 133 17.60 -3.65 19.31
N ASP A 134 18.73 -3.43 18.64
CA ASP A 134 19.57 -2.25 18.85
C ASP A 134 18.88 -0.99 18.31
N ILE A 135 18.29 -1.07 17.13
CA ILE A 135 17.49 0.01 16.52
C ILE A 135 16.34 0.40 17.43
N GLU A 136 15.55 -0.59 17.88
CA GLU A 136 14.43 -0.34 18.78
C GLU A 136 14.88 0.32 20.10
N SER A 137 15.94 -0.21 20.72
CA SER A 137 16.47 0.31 21.97
C SER A 137 16.98 1.75 21.82
N LEU A 138 17.73 2.04 20.75
CA LEU A 138 18.23 3.38 20.45
C LEU A 138 17.08 4.37 20.22
N LEU A 139 16.08 4.00 19.42
CA LEU A 139 14.91 4.84 19.21
C LEU A 139 14.16 5.08 20.53
N MET A 140 14.02 4.07 21.40
CA MET A 140 13.39 4.25 22.70
C MET A 140 14.15 5.23 23.60
N VAL A 141 15.48 5.12 23.66
CA VAL A 141 16.35 6.06 24.40
C VAL A 141 16.20 7.48 23.86
N LYS A 142 16.01 7.63 22.55
CA LYS A 142 15.86 8.93 21.88
C LYS A 142 14.41 9.45 21.86
N GLY A 143 13.49 8.82 22.59
CA GLY A 143 12.16 9.36 22.87
C GLY A 143 11.00 8.74 22.07
N TRP A 144 11.26 7.74 21.24
CA TRP A 144 10.21 6.91 20.64
C TRP A 144 9.64 5.92 21.66
N LYS A 145 8.36 5.61 21.52
CA LYS A 145 7.65 4.67 22.40
C LYS A 145 6.65 3.87 21.61
N HIS A 146 6.41 2.64 22.01
CA HIS A 146 5.25 1.90 21.54
C HIS A 146 3.97 2.52 22.11
N ARG A 147 2.89 2.42 21.35
CA ARG A 147 1.56 2.61 21.92
C ARG A 147 1.28 1.51 22.97
N PRO A 148 0.39 1.72 23.95
CA PRO A 148 0.02 0.67 24.90
C PRO A 148 -0.54 -0.56 24.18
N LEU A 149 0.11 -1.72 24.37
CA LEU A 149 -0.28 -3.00 23.76
C LEU A 149 -0.68 -4.01 24.84
N SER A 150 -1.58 -4.93 24.47
CA SER A 150 -1.83 -6.09 25.30
C SER A 150 -0.69 -7.11 25.11
N ALA A 151 -0.47 -7.99 26.09
CA ALA A 151 0.52 -9.07 25.96
C ALA A 151 0.31 -9.95 24.71
N TYR A 152 -0.95 -10.08 24.26
CA TYR A 152 -1.26 -10.78 23.02
C TYR A 152 -0.80 -10.02 21.77
N ASP A 153 -1.03 -8.70 21.74
CA ASP A 153 -0.62 -7.86 20.62
C ASP A 153 0.91 -7.76 20.55
N GLU A 154 1.58 -7.69 21.71
CA GLU A 154 3.05 -7.77 21.81
C GLU A 154 3.55 -9.08 21.17
N HIS A 155 2.99 -10.23 21.56
CA HIS A 155 3.35 -11.53 20.98
C HIS A 155 3.09 -11.59 19.47
N TYR A 156 1.97 -11.03 19.00
CA TYR A 156 1.65 -10.95 17.57
C TYR A 156 2.76 -10.24 16.79
N TYR A 157 3.21 -9.06 17.24
CA TYR A 157 4.25 -8.31 16.55
C TYR A 157 5.59 -9.05 16.58
N ARG A 158 6.02 -9.49 17.77
CA ARG A 158 7.35 -10.08 17.99
C ARG A 158 7.53 -11.44 17.32
N VAL A 159 6.47 -12.26 17.26
CA VAL A 159 6.59 -13.67 16.84
C VAL A 159 5.98 -13.92 15.46
N TRP A 160 4.92 -13.19 15.09
CA TRP A 160 4.14 -13.50 13.89
C TRP A 160 4.24 -12.46 12.78
N SER A 161 4.47 -11.20 13.14
CA SER A 161 4.52 -10.08 12.19
C SER A 161 5.84 -10.01 11.43
N HIS A 162 5.90 -9.06 10.51
CA HIS A 162 7.06 -8.70 9.70
C HIS A 162 7.73 -7.40 10.15
N GLU A 163 7.17 -6.80 11.20
CA GLU A 163 7.55 -5.54 11.81
C GLU A 163 7.43 -5.67 13.33
N ILE A 164 8.20 -4.85 14.06
CA ILE A 164 8.03 -4.67 15.51
C ILE A 164 6.78 -3.83 15.79
N PRO A 165 6.31 -3.72 17.04
CA PRO A 165 5.18 -2.86 17.30
C PRO A 165 5.49 -1.40 16.93
N PRO A 166 4.51 -0.67 16.37
CA PRO A 166 4.72 0.66 15.83
C PRO A 166 5.28 1.61 16.88
N LEU A 167 6.22 2.46 16.45
CA LEU A 167 6.87 3.45 17.29
C LEU A 167 6.34 4.84 16.98
N VAL A 168 6.12 5.66 18.02
CA VAL A 168 5.75 7.07 17.90
C VAL A 168 6.62 7.87 18.85
N HIS A 169 7.16 8.99 18.38
CA HIS A 169 7.94 9.87 19.25
C HIS A 169 7.03 10.62 20.22
N ALA A 170 7.46 10.83 21.47
CA ALA A 170 6.65 11.49 22.49
C ALA A 170 6.12 12.89 22.11
N GLU A 171 6.85 13.59 21.23
CA GLU A 171 6.54 14.94 20.74
C GLU A 171 6.02 14.99 19.30
N ARG A 172 6.04 13.86 18.56
CA ARG A 172 5.73 13.84 17.12
C ARG A 172 4.81 12.67 16.81
N GLU A 173 3.71 12.94 16.11
CA GLU A 173 2.63 11.97 15.90
C GLU A 173 2.80 11.08 14.65
N THR A 174 3.96 11.12 14.00
CA THR A 174 4.25 10.24 12.86
C THR A 174 4.58 8.85 13.37
N GLU A 175 3.83 7.86 12.91
CA GLU A 175 4.07 6.45 13.19
C GLU A 175 5.23 5.93 12.36
N VAL A 176 6.15 5.23 13.01
CA VAL A 176 7.33 4.61 12.40
C VAL A 176 7.19 3.10 12.51
N ASP A 177 7.08 2.46 11.36
CA ASP A 177 6.99 1.01 11.23
C ASP A 177 8.36 0.46 10.82
N ILE A 178 8.99 -0.28 11.73
CA ILE A 178 10.30 -0.92 11.50
C ILE A 178 10.06 -2.38 11.11
N HIS A 179 10.19 -2.65 9.82
CA HIS A 179 10.09 -3.96 9.18
C HIS A 179 11.43 -4.67 9.22
N HIS A 180 11.42 -6.00 9.42
CA HIS A 180 12.59 -6.87 9.25
C HIS A 180 12.44 -7.85 8.08
N THR A 181 11.25 -7.91 7.48
CA THR A 181 10.94 -8.66 6.26
C THR A 181 9.71 -8.05 5.58
N LEU A 182 9.35 -8.53 4.38
CA LEU A 182 8.19 -8.01 3.63
C LEU A 182 6.88 -8.79 3.86
N ILE A 183 6.95 -9.97 4.49
CA ILE A 183 5.80 -10.86 4.69
C ILE A 183 5.83 -11.40 6.12
N PRO A 184 4.68 -11.49 6.83
CA PRO A 184 4.62 -12.03 8.18
C PRO A 184 5.34 -13.37 8.34
N LEU A 185 6.04 -13.56 9.46
CA LEU A 185 6.77 -14.80 9.77
C LEU A 185 5.86 -16.03 9.88
N THR A 186 4.56 -15.85 10.03
CA THR A 186 3.57 -16.95 10.02
C THR A 186 3.13 -17.37 8.62
N SER A 187 3.47 -16.59 7.59
CA SER A 187 3.09 -16.89 6.21
C SER A 187 3.73 -18.18 5.71
N ARG A 188 3.01 -18.86 4.80
CA ARG A 188 3.53 -20.01 4.06
C ARG A 188 4.67 -19.63 3.10
N LEU A 189 4.65 -18.40 2.60
CA LEU A 189 5.74 -17.86 1.79
C LEU A 189 6.83 -17.34 2.72
N LYS A 190 8.09 -17.70 2.42
CA LYS A 190 9.28 -17.21 3.11
C LYS A 190 10.14 -16.46 2.10
N ILE A 191 10.57 -15.28 2.50
CA ILE A 191 11.54 -14.46 1.76
C ILE A 191 12.80 -14.44 2.60
N ASN A 192 13.96 -14.50 1.94
CA ASN A 192 15.23 -14.14 2.57
C ASN A 192 15.42 -12.61 2.40
N PRO A 193 15.27 -11.79 3.46
CA PRO A 193 15.38 -10.33 3.36
C PRO A 193 16.75 -9.87 2.90
N GLU A 194 17.82 -10.61 3.18
CA GLU A 194 19.19 -10.27 2.77
C GLU A 194 19.31 -10.03 1.27
N LEU A 195 18.58 -10.80 0.46
CA LEU A 195 18.57 -10.62 -0.99
C LEU A 195 18.09 -9.22 -1.41
N LEU A 196 17.24 -8.59 -0.61
CA LEU A 196 16.76 -7.22 -0.85
C LEU A 196 17.82 -6.19 -0.47
N PHE A 197 18.53 -6.39 0.64
CA PHE A 197 19.63 -5.52 1.08
C PHE A 197 20.80 -5.55 0.09
N ASP A 198 21.19 -6.74 -0.38
CA ASP A 198 22.28 -6.95 -1.35
C ASP A 198 22.12 -6.12 -2.63
N THR A 199 20.87 -5.86 -3.02
CA THR A 199 20.52 -5.22 -4.29
C THR A 199 19.85 -3.86 -4.10
N ALA A 200 19.72 -3.38 -2.86
CA ALA A 200 19.20 -2.06 -2.57
C ALA A 200 20.10 -0.98 -3.17
N ILE A 201 19.53 0.13 -3.63
CA ILE A 201 20.25 1.23 -4.26
C ILE A 201 20.41 2.41 -3.30
N PRO A 202 21.54 3.14 -3.32
CA PRO A 202 21.75 4.28 -2.45
C PRO A 202 20.85 5.46 -2.86
N VAL A 203 20.49 6.30 -1.88
CA VAL A 203 19.96 7.65 -2.15
C VAL A 203 21.12 8.63 -2.04
N ASN A 204 21.25 9.52 -3.02
CA ASN A 204 22.34 10.50 -3.06
C ASN A 204 22.41 11.29 -1.74
N ASN A 205 23.62 11.42 -1.19
CA ASN A 205 23.92 12.20 0.02
C ASN A 205 23.14 11.77 1.27
N SER A 206 22.81 10.48 1.42
CA SER A 206 22.13 9.95 2.59
C SER A 206 22.58 8.53 2.92
N THR A 207 22.46 8.13 4.19
CA THR A 207 22.66 6.73 4.64
C THR A 207 21.47 5.83 4.32
N ILE A 208 20.34 6.41 3.90
CA ILE A 208 19.14 5.66 3.48
C ILE A 208 19.32 5.03 2.09
N ARG A 209 18.75 3.84 1.92
CA ARG A 209 18.68 3.12 0.66
C ARG A 209 17.24 2.96 0.19
N LEU A 210 17.06 2.58 -1.07
CA LEU A 210 15.78 2.20 -1.65
C LEU A 210 15.86 0.77 -2.15
N LEU A 211 14.73 0.07 -2.21
CA LEU A 211 14.62 -1.12 -3.02
C LEU A 211 14.96 -0.77 -4.48
N ASN A 212 15.66 -1.66 -5.19
CA ASN A 212 15.82 -1.50 -6.62
C ASN A 212 14.46 -1.47 -7.34
N PRO A 213 14.41 -1.03 -8.61
CA PRO A 213 13.15 -0.88 -9.34
C PRO A 213 12.22 -2.10 -9.33
N VAL A 214 12.76 -3.31 -9.52
CA VAL A 214 11.95 -4.53 -9.58
C VAL A 214 11.47 -4.96 -8.21
N ASP A 215 12.31 -4.83 -7.18
CA ASP A 215 11.95 -5.17 -5.80
C ASP A 215 10.95 -4.16 -5.21
N MET A 216 10.98 -2.89 -5.63
CA MET A 216 9.97 -1.90 -5.26
C MET A 216 8.58 -2.28 -5.79
N VAL A 217 8.49 -2.75 -7.04
CA VAL A 217 7.23 -3.27 -7.62
C VAL A 217 6.79 -4.56 -6.93
N ILE A 218 7.73 -5.47 -6.65
CA ILE A 218 7.44 -6.72 -5.93
C ILE A 218 6.92 -6.43 -4.52
N HIS A 219 7.53 -5.49 -3.80
CA HIS A 219 7.07 -5.07 -2.48
C HIS A 219 5.65 -4.52 -2.53
N CYS A 220 5.34 -3.63 -3.47
CA CYS A 220 3.99 -3.11 -3.64
C CYS A 220 2.97 -4.21 -4.00
N ALA A 221 3.38 -5.19 -4.82
CA ALA A 221 2.58 -6.35 -5.18
C ALA A 221 2.26 -7.25 -3.98
N ILE A 222 3.24 -7.51 -3.12
CA ILE A 222 3.05 -8.26 -1.86
C ILE A 222 2.12 -7.48 -0.94
N ASN A 223 2.40 -6.19 -0.73
CA ASN A 223 1.57 -5.36 0.15
C ASN A 223 0.09 -5.50 -0.24
N LEU A 224 -0.22 -5.36 -1.53
CA LEU A 224 -1.60 -5.42 -2.02
C LEU A 224 -2.22 -6.83 -1.98
N PHE A 225 -1.54 -7.85 -2.51
CA PHE A 225 -2.17 -9.18 -2.75
C PHE A 225 -1.89 -10.23 -1.67
N GLN A 226 -0.93 -9.96 -0.77
CA GLN A 226 -0.52 -10.87 0.30
C GLN A 226 -0.83 -10.28 1.69
N ASN A 227 -0.43 -9.02 1.95
CA ASN A 227 -0.51 -8.43 3.29
C ASN A 227 -1.85 -7.75 3.55
N ASN A 228 -2.40 -7.06 2.55
CA ASN A 228 -3.66 -6.33 2.63
C ASN A 228 -4.89 -7.21 2.35
N GLU A 229 -6.05 -6.62 2.65
CA GLU A 229 -7.37 -7.23 2.49
C GLU A 229 -8.06 -6.83 1.18
N LEU A 230 -7.41 -5.99 0.36
CA LEU A 230 -7.89 -5.44 -0.91
C LEU A 230 -9.10 -4.48 -0.78
N ALA A 231 -9.59 -4.22 0.43
CA ALA A 231 -10.79 -3.42 0.64
C ALA A 231 -10.50 -1.93 0.54
N ASN A 232 -10.97 -1.28 -0.53
CA ASN A 232 -10.67 0.13 -0.87
C ASN A 232 -9.19 0.41 -1.20
N ASP A 233 -8.42 -0.61 -1.60
CA ASP A 233 -6.99 -0.46 -1.90
C ASP A 233 -6.70 -0.03 -3.35
N LEU A 234 -7.62 0.69 -4.00
CA LEU A 234 -7.44 1.15 -5.40
C LEU A 234 -6.20 2.02 -5.57
N ARG A 235 -5.86 2.83 -4.56
CA ARG A 235 -4.62 3.62 -4.54
C ARG A 235 -3.39 2.73 -4.66
N ASP A 236 -3.32 1.64 -3.93
CA ASP A 236 -2.18 0.74 -3.92
C ASP A 236 -2.03 0.00 -5.27
N LEU A 237 -3.14 -0.27 -5.99
CA LEU A 237 -3.07 -0.73 -7.38
C LEU A 237 -2.63 0.38 -8.36
N LEU A 238 -3.01 1.64 -8.10
CA LEU A 238 -2.55 2.77 -8.89
C LEU A 238 -1.04 3.02 -8.67
N ASP A 239 -0.54 2.89 -7.45
CA ASP A 239 0.89 2.92 -7.14
C ASP A 239 1.63 1.86 -7.98
N LEU A 240 1.11 0.62 -8.06
CA LEU A 240 1.64 -0.43 -8.92
C LEU A 240 1.69 -0.03 -10.39
N HIS A 241 0.61 0.57 -10.90
CA HIS A 241 0.55 1.08 -12.28
C HIS A 241 1.64 2.13 -12.52
N ASP A 242 1.73 3.14 -11.67
CA ASP A 242 2.70 4.24 -11.81
C ASP A 242 4.13 3.72 -11.74
N LEU A 243 4.46 2.86 -10.77
CA LEU A 243 5.78 2.23 -10.65
C LEU A 243 6.16 1.44 -11.90
N MET A 244 5.25 0.61 -12.41
CA MET A 244 5.49 -0.20 -13.61
C MET A 244 5.69 0.67 -14.86
N VAL A 245 4.86 1.69 -15.07
CA VAL A 245 5.02 2.62 -16.20
C VAL A 245 6.34 3.37 -16.08
N PHE A 246 6.64 3.91 -14.90
CA PHE A 246 7.84 4.70 -14.66
C PHE A 246 9.12 3.92 -14.90
N PHE A 247 9.24 2.72 -14.32
CA PHE A 247 10.45 1.91 -14.42
C PHE A 247 10.59 1.19 -15.76
N SER A 248 9.50 0.71 -16.36
CA SER A 248 9.58 0.07 -17.68
C SER A 248 10.04 1.02 -18.79
N ALA A 249 9.83 2.33 -18.63
CA ALA A 249 10.34 3.35 -19.55
C ALA A 249 11.83 3.69 -19.33
N ARG A 250 12.41 3.36 -18.17
CA ARG A 250 13.76 3.80 -17.74
C ARG A 250 14.77 2.68 -17.58
N THR A 251 14.30 1.43 -17.47
CA THR A 251 15.15 0.28 -17.19
C THR A 251 15.07 -0.71 -18.35
N ILE A 252 16.22 -0.96 -18.98
CA ILE A 252 16.37 -1.98 -20.02
C ILE A 252 16.01 -3.34 -19.42
N ASP A 253 15.24 -4.14 -20.16
CA ASP A 253 14.80 -5.48 -19.75
C ASP A 253 14.03 -5.52 -18.41
N PHE A 254 13.46 -4.40 -17.97
CA PHE A 254 12.73 -4.28 -16.71
C PHE A 254 11.76 -5.45 -16.47
N TRP A 255 10.95 -5.78 -17.48
CA TRP A 255 9.96 -6.85 -17.36
C TRP A 255 10.63 -8.22 -17.18
N THR A 256 11.70 -8.51 -17.91
CA THR A 256 12.44 -9.78 -17.76
C THR A 256 13.01 -9.88 -16.35
N GLN A 257 13.69 -8.82 -15.89
CA GLN A 257 14.24 -8.74 -14.54
C GLN A 257 13.16 -8.91 -13.47
N LEU A 258 12.00 -8.26 -13.63
CA LEU A 258 10.88 -8.38 -12.70
C LEU A 258 10.40 -9.82 -12.57
N ILE A 259 10.27 -10.55 -13.68
CA ILE A 259 9.82 -11.96 -13.64
C ILE A 259 10.87 -12.87 -13.03
N ASP A 260 12.13 -12.72 -13.45
CA ASP A 260 13.22 -13.57 -12.96
C ASP A 260 13.42 -13.33 -11.46
N ARG A 261 13.37 -12.08 -11.00
CA ARG A 261 13.41 -11.71 -9.59
C ARG A 261 12.20 -12.23 -8.81
N SER A 262 10.99 -12.11 -9.36
CA SER A 262 9.77 -12.64 -8.74
C SER A 262 9.83 -14.16 -8.56
N ASN A 263 10.41 -14.87 -9.53
CA ASN A 263 10.61 -16.32 -9.47
C ASN A 263 11.69 -16.68 -8.45
N GLN A 264 12.82 -15.96 -8.42
CA GLN A 264 13.90 -16.13 -7.43
C GLN A 264 13.37 -16.00 -6.00
N LEU A 265 12.57 -14.96 -5.73
CA LEU A 265 11.97 -14.70 -4.42
C LEU A 265 10.74 -15.58 -4.12
N LYS A 266 10.28 -16.41 -5.08
CA LYS A 266 9.07 -17.25 -4.98
C LYS A 266 7.78 -16.44 -4.77
N LEU A 267 7.73 -15.21 -5.29
CA LEU A 267 6.62 -14.26 -5.16
C LEU A 267 5.79 -14.10 -6.43
N SER A 268 6.00 -14.98 -7.41
CA SER A 268 5.40 -14.91 -8.74
C SER A 268 3.87 -14.77 -8.74
N ARG A 269 3.17 -15.27 -7.72
CA ARG A 269 1.70 -15.18 -7.63
C ARG A 269 1.20 -13.77 -7.33
N ALA A 270 1.81 -13.08 -6.37
CA ALA A 270 1.42 -11.71 -6.02
C ALA A 270 1.70 -10.76 -7.21
N VAL A 271 2.85 -10.95 -7.85
CA VAL A 271 3.25 -10.21 -9.05
C VAL A 271 2.33 -10.52 -10.22
N PHE A 272 1.95 -11.80 -10.44
CA PHE A 272 0.97 -12.14 -11.47
C PHE A 272 -0.35 -11.37 -11.31
N TYR A 273 -0.92 -11.35 -10.10
CA TYR A 273 -2.16 -10.60 -9.86
C TYR A 273 -1.98 -9.10 -10.08
N SER A 274 -0.84 -8.55 -9.67
CA SER A 274 -0.49 -7.15 -9.88
C SER A 274 -0.45 -6.77 -11.35
N LEU A 275 0.26 -7.55 -12.17
CA LEU A 275 0.30 -7.36 -13.63
C LEU A 275 -1.10 -7.47 -14.24
N HIS A 276 -1.84 -8.51 -13.87
CA HIS A 276 -3.15 -8.82 -14.42
C HIS A 276 -4.18 -7.72 -14.11
N PHE A 277 -4.31 -7.31 -12.85
CA PHE A 277 -5.29 -6.31 -12.45
C PHE A 277 -4.89 -4.89 -12.86
N SER A 278 -3.61 -4.56 -12.89
CA SER A 278 -3.15 -3.26 -13.39
C SER A 278 -3.34 -3.13 -14.90
N GLN A 279 -3.22 -4.22 -15.66
CA GLN A 279 -3.58 -4.25 -17.08
C GLN A 279 -5.10 -4.20 -17.29
N LEU A 280 -5.87 -4.91 -16.45
CA LEU A 280 -7.33 -4.95 -16.57
C LEU A 280 -7.97 -3.60 -16.27
N ILE A 281 -7.55 -2.94 -15.19
CA ILE A 281 -8.15 -1.71 -14.66
C ILE A 281 -7.49 -0.46 -15.28
N PHE A 282 -6.18 -0.30 -15.11
CA PHE A 282 -5.44 0.91 -15.53
C PHE A 282 -4.78 0.80 -16.92
N LYS A 283 -5.02 -0.30 -17.65
CA LYS A 283 -4.44 -0.54 -18.99
C LYS A 283 -2.92 -0.45 -19.02
N THR A 284 -2.27 -0.81 -17.91
CA THR A 284 -0.81 -0.86 -17.79
C THR A 284 -0.20 -1.63 -18.97
N PRO A 285 0.83 -1.11 -19.64
CA PRO A 285 1.40 -1.67 -20.87
C PRO A 285 2.29 -2.91 -20.59
N VAL A 286 1.73 -3.94 -19.96
CA VAL A 286 2.42 -5.20 -19.67
C VAL A 286 2.57 -6.01 -20.97
N PRO A 287 3.79 -6.38 -21.40
CA PRO A 287 3.98 -7.18 -22.61
C PRO A 287 3.34 -8.57 -22.49
N LYS A 288 2.67 -9.04 -23.55
CA LYS A 288 1.88 -10.29 -23.53
C LYS A 288 2.68 -11.54 -23.10
N LYS A 289 3.98 -11.58 -23.39
CA LYS A 289 4.86 -12.72 -23.06
C LYS A 289 5.28 -12.77 -21.59
N VAL A 290 5.16 -11.65 -20.86
CA VAL A 290 5.72 -11.47 -19.51
C VAL A 290 4.99 -12.33 -18.47
N PRO A 291 3.65 -12.33 -18.35
CA PRO A 291 2.97 -13.13 -17.33
C PRO A 291 3.15 -14.65 -17.51
N VAL A 292 3.47 -15.12 -18.72
CA VAL A 292 3.59 -16.55 -19.04
C VAL A 292 4.82 -17.19 -18.38
N ARG A 293 5.88 -16.42 -18.13
CA ARG A 293 7.15 -16.87 -17.52
C ARG A 293 7.11 -17.01 -16.00
N LEU A 294 6.01 -16.62 -15.34
CA LEU A 294 5.87 -16.73 -13.89
C LEU A 294 5.58 -18.18 -13.47
N HIS A 295 6.34 -18.68 -12.49
CA HIS A 295 6.25 -20.08 -12.04
C HIS A 295 4.94 -20.39 -11.30
N ALA A 296 4.47 -19.49 -10.42
CA ALA A 296 3.36 -19.77 -9.48
C ALA A 296 2.00 -19.16 -9.89
N ARG A 297 1.64 -19.24 -11.17
CA ARG A 297 0.38 -18.67 -11.69
C ARG A 297 -0.87 -19.31 -11.05
N PRO A 298 -1.96 -18.55 -10.84
CA PRO A 298 -3.23 -19.13 -10.42
C PRO A 298 -3.85 -19.97 -11.54
N GLY A 299 -4.43 -21.11 -11.19
CA GLY A 299 -5.24 -21.90 -12.13
C GLY A 299 -6.50 -21.14 -12.59
N ARG A 300 -7.12 -21.61 -13.68
CA ARG A 300 -8.26 -20.94 -14.35
C ARG A 300 -9.40 -20.60 -13.39
N LEU A 301 -9.79 -21.53 -12.52
CA LEU A 301 -10.87 -21.31 -11.55
C LEU A 301 -10.53 -20.20 -10.54
N LYS A 302 -9.32 -20.24 -9.94
CA LYS A 302 -8.87 -19.20 -9.00
C LYS A 302 -8.82 -17.84 -9.67
N LEU A 303 -8.32 -17.76 -10.90
CA LEU A 303 -8.28 -16.51 -11.65
C LEU A 303 -9.69 -16.00 -11.96
N TRP A 304 -10.62 -16.88 -12.33
CA TRP A 304 -12.02 -16.51 -12.55
C TRP A 304 -12.68 -15.94 -11.29
N ILE A 305 -12.48 -16.57 -10.12
CA ILE A 305 -12.98 -16.06 -8.84
C ILE A 305 -12.37 -14.68 -8.54
N MET A 306 -11.05 -14.55 -8.64
CA MET A 306 -10.36 -13.29 -8.38
C MET A 306 -10.82 -12.17 -9.32
N ASN A 307 -11.08 -12.49 -10.58
CA ASN A 307 -11.63 -11.56 -11.57
C ASN A 307 -13.01 -11.00 -11.19
N ARG A 308 -13.79 -11.72 -10.39
CA ARG A 308 -15.08 -11.25 -9.87
C ARG A 308 -14.93 -10.50 -8.56
N LEU A 309 -14.08 -10.98 -7.65
CA LEU A 309 -13.98 -10.45 -6.29
C LEU A 309 -13.10 -9.21 -6.19
N VAL A 310 -11.95 -9.17 -6.88
CA VAL A 310 -10.97 -8.08 -6.73
C VAL A 310 -11.55 -6.73 -7.13
N PRO A 311 -12.19 -6.55 -8.31
CA PRO A 311 -12.76 -5.24 -8.65
C PRO A 311 -13.83 -4.78 -7.66
N LEU A 312 -14.66 -5.69 -7.14
CA LEU A 312 -15.69 -5.38 -6.15
C LEU A 312 -15.12 -4.99 -4.78
N ALA A 313 -13.99 -5.58 -4.38
CA ALA A 313 -13.33 -5.26 -3.12
C ALA A 313 -12.51 -3.96 -3.22
N LEU A 314 -11.78 -3.80 -4.33
CA LEU A 314 -10.79 -2.75 -4.56
C LEU A 314 -11.42 -1.37 -4.71
N PHE A 315 -12.50 -1.27 -5.50
CA PHE A 315 -13.20 0.00 -5.68
C PHE A 315 -14.01 0.39 -4.43
N PRO A 316 -14.19 1.69 -4.17
CA PRO A 316 -15.10 2.12 -3.12
C PRO A 316 -16.53 1.81 -3.53
N GLN A 317 -17.38 1.46 -2.55
CA GLN A 317 -18.82 1.35 -2.81
C GLN A 317 -19.44 2.75 -2.95
N HIS A 318 -20.53 2.84 -3.72
CA HIS A 318 -21.33 4.05 -3.80
C HIS A 318 -21.69 4.56 -2.39
N PRO A 319 -21.48 5.85 -2.07
CA PRO A 319 -21.65 6.37 -0.72
C PRO A 319 -23.04 6.15 -0.13
N ASP A 320 -24.07 6.35 -0.94
CA ASP A 320 -25.47 6.29 -0.52
C ASP A 320 -26.16 4.96 -0.88
N LYS A 321 -25.47 4.06 -1.59
CA LYS A 321 -26.05 2.82 -2.14
C LYS A 321 -25.05 1.66 -1.99
N PRO A 322 -24.81 1.19 -0.75
CA PRO A 322 -23.90 0.08 -0.52
C PRO A 322 -24.41 -1.19 -1.21
N MET A 323 -23.48 -2.01 -1.71
CA MET A 323 -23.79 -3.25 -2.43
C MET A 323 -23.40 -4.46 -1.58
N LEU A 324 -24.36 -5.38 -1.37
CA LEU A 324 -24.13 -6.63 -0.64
C LEU A 324 -23.03 -7.48 -1.28
N SER A 325 -22.97 -7.54 -2.61
CA SER A 325 -21.94 -8.27 -3.35
C SER A 325 -20.53 -7.72 -3.09
N ALA A 326 -20.39 -6.40 -2.99
CA ALA A 326 -19.11 -5.77 -2.65
C ALA A 326 -18.71 -6.03 -1.18
N SER A 327 -19.67 -6.01 -0.26
CA SER A 327 -19.43 -6.37 1.14
C SER A 327 -19.02 -7.83 1.30
N LEU A 328 -19.69 -8.75 0.58
CA LEU A 328 -19.32 -10.16 0.55
C LEU A 328 -17.94 -10.36 -0.09
N ALA A 329 -17.63 -9.66 -1.18
CA ALA A 329 -16.31 -9.72 -1.81
C ALA A 329 -15.20 -9.29 -0.84
N ARG A 330 -15.42 -8.21 -0.07
CA ARG A 330 -14.48 -7.74 0.96
C ARG A 330 -14.33 -8.76 2.09
N LEU A 331 -15.42 -9.38 2.55
CA LEU A 331 -15.35 -10.45 3.55
C LEU A 331 -14.53 -11.65 3.03
N LEU A 332 -14.75 -12.06 1.78
CA LEU A 332 -13.98 -13.17 1.19
C LEU A 332 -12.51 -12.81 1.00
N MET A 333 -12.18 -11.57 0.62
CA MET A 333 -10.80 -11.11 0.52
C MET A 333 -10.12 -10.96 1.90
N TYR A 334 -10.86 -10.51 2.92
CA TYR A 334 -10.44 -10.51 4.33
C TYR A 334 -10.10 -11.94 4.79
N LEU A 335 -10.99 -12.91 4.57
CA LEU A 335 -10.73 -14.30 4.95
C LEU A 335 -9.53 -14.86 4.19
N ARG A 336 -9.43 -14.58 2.88
CA ARG A 336 -8.29 -14.97 2.04
C ARG A 336 -6.98 -14.40 2.59
N SER A 337 -6.90 -13.11 2.89
CA SER A 337 -5.65 -12.48 3.36
C SER A 337 -5.19 -13.09 4.69
N HIS A 338 -6.11 -13.38 5.59
CA HIS A 338 -5.81 -14.03 6.86
C HIS A 338 -5.29 -15.46 6.70
N LEU A 339 -5.92 -16.27 5.84
CA LEU A 339 -5.47 -17.64 5.54
C LEU A 339 -4.10 -17.69 4.84
N ILE A 340 -3.75 -16.60 4.14
CA ILE A 340 -2.47 -16.45 3.46
C ILE A 340 -1.37 -16.07 4.45
N ARG A 341 -1.66 -15.15 5.37
CA ARG A 341 -0.72 -14.65 6.39
C ARG A 341 -0.51 -15.64 7.53
N MET A 342 -1.54 -16.40 7.92
CA MET A 342 -1.49 -17.26 9.10
C MET A 342 -2.04 -18.66 8.82
N PRO A 343 -1.42 -19.72 9.37
CA PRO A 343 -2.00 -21.05 9.36
C PRO A 343 -3.25 -21.11 10.25
N LEU A 344 -4.17 -22.04 9.96
CA LEU A 344 -5.47 -22.14 10.63
C LEU A 344 -5.37 -22.25 12.16
N TYR A 345 -4.36 -22.97 12.67
CA TYR A 345 -4.17 -23.16 14.10
C TYR A 345 -3.75 -21.87 14.84
N ILE A 346 -3.24 -20.85 14.15
CA ILE A 346 -2.98 -19.50 14.69
C ILE A 346 -4.20 -18.59 14.45
N LEU A 347 -4.79 -18.68 13.25
CA LEU A 347 -5.89 -17.82 12.83
C LEU A 347 -7.15 -17.99 13.68
N VAL A 348 -7.55 -19.23 13.99
CA VAL A 348 -8.77 -19.50 14.76
C VAL A 348 -8.69 -18.90 16.17
N PRO A 349 -7.61 -19.15 16.96
CA PRO A 349 -7.41 -18.46 18.24
C PRO A 349 -7.35 -16.94 18.11
N HIS A 350 -6.71 -16.42 17.06
CA HIS A 350 -6.60 -14.97 16.83
C HIS A 350 -7.96 -14.29 16.63
N LEU A 351 -8.80 -14.86 15.77
CA LEU A 351 -10.14 -14.36 15.52
C LEU A 351 -11.03 -14.47 16.77
N ALA A 352 -10.91 -15.55 17.53
CA ALA A 352 -11.64 -15.72 18.80
C ALA A 352 -11.24 -14.65 19.82
N TYR A 353 -9.94 -14.43 20.02
CA TYR A 353 -9.42 -13.41 20.95
C TYR A 353 -9.89 -12.00 20.57
N LYS A 354 -9.76 -11.62 19.29
CA LYS A 354 -10.22 -10.30 18.81
C LYS A 354 -11.73 -10.12 18.93
N SER A 355 -12.52 -11.16 18.65
CA SER A 355 -13.98 -11.11 18.77
C SER A 355 -14.40 -10.91 20.23
N VAL A 356 -13.81 -11.64 21.17
CA VAL A 356 -14.09 -11.48 22.62
C VAL A 356 -13.71 -10.08 23.10
N ARG A 357 -12.56 -9.53 22.68
CA ARG A 357 -12.18 -8.16 23.02
C ARG A 357 -13.15 -7.12 22.46
N MET A 358 -13.58 -7.26 21.21
CA MET A 358 -14.53 -6.34 20.60
C MET A 358 -15.88 -6.33 21.34
N ILE A 359 -16.37 -7.51 21.74
CA ILE A 359 -17.61 -7.64 22.53
C ILE A 359 -17.45 -6.99 23.91
N ARG A 360 -16.33 -7.25 24.61
CA ARG A 360 -16.02 -6.64 25.92
C ARG A 360 -15.88 -5.12 25.84
N PHE A 361 -15.33 -4.60 24.74
CA PHE A 361 -15.21 -3.16 24.53
C PHE A 361 -16.58 -2.50 24.29
N LYS A 362 -17.44 -3.13 23.47
CA LYS A 362 -18.82 -2.67 23.25
C LYS A 362 -19.66 -2.69 24.52
N SER A 363 -19.51 -3.72 25.38
CA SER A 363 -20.27 -3.80 26.64
C SER A 363 -19.81 -2.80 27.70
N ARG A 364 -18.55 -2.37 27.68
CA ARG A 364 -18.05 -1.28 28.52
C ARG A 364 -18.59 0.07 28.07
N LYS A 365 -18.63 0.32 26.76
CA LYS A 365 -19.14 1.58 26.19
C LYS A 365 -20.66 1.74 26.28
N SER A 366 -21.41 0.66 26.48
CA SER A 366 -22.86 0.71 26.74
C SER A 366 -23.21 0.82 28.24
N ARG A 367 -22.21 0.78 29.13
CA ARG A 367 -22.37 0.90 30.59
C ARG A 367 -21.80 2.22 31.14
N SER A 368 -21.12 3.00 30.30
CA SER A 368 -20.75 4.40 30.49
C SER A 368 -21.73 5.28 29.75
#